data_AF-A0A2G2Z0S2-F1
#
_entry.id   AF-A0A2G2Z0S2-F1
#
_cell.length_a   1.000
_cell.length_b   1.000
_cell.length_c   1.000
_cell.angle_alpha   90.00
_cell.angle_beta   90.00
_cell.angle_gamma   90.00
#
_symmetry.space_group_name_H-M   'P 1'
#
loop_
_entity.id
_entity.type
_entity.pdbx_description
1 polymer ?
#
loop_
_entity_poly.entity_id
_entity_poly.type
_entity_poly.pdbx_seq_one_letter_code
_entity_poly.pdbx_strand_id
1 'polypeptide(L)'
;MYNIPKHMVPSFHLATCEVLSKWKKIVSKDGTEVDVGPYLQTLTSDAISRTVFGSKYEEGRRIFDLLTRTSQNYFKSQRQILANQREEKDERYTSGKIQEHGNKKFGMSIDEFMEECKLFNFAGQKTTSSLLVWSMILLSKQSDWQARDRKEVLRVFDNNIPDNDKLNLLKVVRS
;
A
#
# COMPACT_ATOMS: atom_id res chain seq x y z
N MET A 1 -5.33 -19.38 3.63
CA MET A 1 -4.17 -18.51 3.91
C MET A 1 -3.97 -17.60 2.71
N TYR A 2 -4.08 -16.27 2.89
CA TYR A 2 -3.93 -15.30 1.81
C TYR A 2 -2.48 -15.32 1.29
N ASN A 3 -2.27 -15.56 -0.01
CA ASN A 3 -0.94 -15.75 -0.58
C ASN A 3 -0.47 -14.46 -1.26
N ILE A 4 0.12 -13.57 -0.46
CA ILE A 4 0.65 -12.26 -0.88
C ILE A 4 1.52 -12.36 -2.16
N PRO A 5 2.50 -13.28 -2.26
CA PRO A 5 3.31 -13.46 -3.49
C PRO A 5 2.49 -13.63 -4.77
N LYS A 6 1.40 -14.40 -4.74
CA LYS A 6 0.57 -14.64 -5.92
C LYS A 6 -0.15 -13.39 -6.42
N HIS A 7 -0.40 -12.42 -5.54
CA HIS A 7 -1.12 -11.18 -5.86
C HIS A 7 -0.20 -9.99 -6.18
N MET A 8 1.11 -10.11 -5.97
CA MET A 8 2.04 -9.03 -6.29
C MET A 8 2.14 -8.75 -7.78
N VAL A 9 2.37 -9.77 -8.61
CA VAL A 9 2.59 -9.56 -10.06
C VAL A 9 1.37 -8.92 -10.75
N PRO A 10 0.12 -9.38 -10.51
CA PRO A 10 -1.05 -8.68 -11.03
C PRO A 10 -1.19 -7.24 -10.52
N SER A 11 -0.90 -6.99 -9.25
CA SER A 11 -0.98 -5.65 -8.65
C SER A 11 0.00 -4.66 -9.28
N PHE A 12 1.25 -5.09 -9.46
CA PHE A 12 2.28 -4.29 -10.13
C PHE A 12 1.96 -4.06 -11.60
N HIS A 13 1.43 -5.06 -12.30
CA HIS A 13 1.00 -4.93 -13.69
C HIS A 13 -0.08 -3.84 -13.82
N LEU A 14 -1.14 -3.91 -13.02
CA LEU A 14 -2.24 -2.92 -13.04
C LEU A 14 -1.75 -1.50 -12.71
N ALA A 15 -0.94 -1.34 -11.66
CA ALA A 15 -0.39 -0.04 -11.29
C ALA A 15 0.51 0.54 -12.41
N THR A 16 1.28 -0.31 -13.08
CA THR A 16 2.14 0.08 -14.21
C THR A 16 1.30 0.52 -15.41
N CYS A 17 0.25 -0.22 -15.77
CA CYS A 17 -0.66 0.16 -16.85
C CYS A 17 -1.28 1.55 -16.62
N GLU A 18 -1.65 1.87 -15.38
CA GLU A 18 -2.20 3.19 -15.04
C GLU A 18 -1.17 4.30 -15.23
N VAL A 19 0.08 4.13 -14.79
CA VAL A 19 1.16 5.09 -15.06
C VAL A 19 1.41 5.25 -16.56
N LEU A 20 1.53 4.13 -17.30
CA LEU A 20 1.75 4.17 -18.75
C LEU A 20 0.61 4.89 -19.48
N SER A 21 -0.63 4.73 -19.03
CA SER A 21 -1.78 5.44 -19.59
C SER A 21 -1.70 6.95 -19.39
N LYS A 22 -1.09 7.41 -18.28
CA LYS A 22 -0.84 8.84 -18.02
C LYS A 22 0.30 9.35 -18.89
N TRP A 23 1.39 8.58 -18.99
CA TRP A 23 2.54 8.92 -19.82
C TRP A 23 2.19 9.04 -21.30
N LYS A 24 1.36 8.12 -21.83
CA LYS A 24 0.85 8.19 -23.22
C LYS A 24 0.12 9.50 -23.55
N LYS A 25 -0.41 10.21 -22.55
CA LYS A 25 -1.12 11.48 -22.74
C LYS A 25 -0.19 12.71 -22.71
N ILE A 26 1.00 12.58 -22.12
CA ILE A 26 1.93 13.70 -21.93
C ILE A 26 3.16 13.61 -22.84
N VAL A 27 3.47 12.43 -23.39
CA VAL A 27 4.63 12.23 -24.26
C VAL A 27 4.32 12.66 -25.69
N SER A 28 5.13 13.57 -26.24
CA SER A 28 5.11 14.04 -27.62
C SER A 28 6.08 13.26 -28.52
N LYS A 29 5.93 13.39 -29.84
CA LYS A 29 6.74 12.66 -30.85
C LYS A 29 8.19 13.14 -30.94
N ASP A 30 8.43 14.40 -30.58
CA ASP A 30 9.72 15.09 -30.55
C ASP A 30 10.48 14.85 -29.23
N GLY A 31 9.87 14.13 -28.28
CA GLY A 31 10.45 13.82 -26.98
C GLY A 31 9.92 14.74 -25.89
N THR A 32 9.76 14.20 -24.69
CA THR A 32 9.26 14.95 -23.52
C THR A 32 10.10 14.57 -22.32
N GLU A 33 10.63 15.55 -21.62
CA GLU A 33 11.27 15.36 -20.33
C GLU A 33 10.19 15.18 -19.25
N VAL A 34 10.28 14.11 -18.48
CA VAL A 34 9.29 13.77 -17.45
C VAL A 34 10.02 13.44 -16.15
N ASP A 35 9.69 14.13 -15.07
CA ASP A 35 10.05 13.69 -13.73
C ASP A 35 9.24 12.44 -13.36
N VAL A 36 9.92 11.29 -13.36
CA VAL A 36 9.30 9.98 -13.10
C VAL A 36 9.10 9.70 -11.60
N GLY A 37 9.76 10.43 -10.70
CA GLY A 37 9.76 10.16 -9.26
C GLY A 37 8.36 10.08 -8.65
N PRO A 38 7.49 11.09 -8.84
CA PRO A 38 6.11 11.08 -8.33
C PRO A 38 5.26 9.93 -8.89
N TYR A 39 5.49 9.54 -10.14
CA TYR A 39 4.76 8.44 -10.78
C TYR A 39 5.18 7.08 -10.22
N LEU A 40 6.47 6.87 -10.00
CA LEU A 40 7.00 5.62 -9.42
C LEU A 40 6.63 5.48 -7.94
N GLN A 41 6.59 6.59 -7.20
CA GLN A 41 6.03 6.62 -5.85
C GLN A 41 4.56 6.22 -5.82
N THR A 42 3.75 6.73 -6.75
CA THR A 42 2.34 6.37 -6.84
C THR A 42 2.16 4.90 -7.22
N LEU A 43 2.93 4.42 -8.21
CA LEU A 43 2.91 3.03 -8.68
C LEU A 43 3.19 2.04 -7.55
N THR A 44 4.25 2.28 -6.80
CA THR A 44 4.68 1.38 -5.72
C THR A 44 3.67 1.36 -4.56
N SER A 45 3.13 2.52 -4.18
CA SER A 45 2.07 2.59 -3.15
C SER A 45 0.81 1.84 -3.58
N ASP A 46 0.39 1.99 -4.84
CA ASP A 46 -0.81 1.34 -5.35
C ASP A 46 -0.63 -0.17 -5.51
N ALA A 47 0.54 -0.62 -5.98
CA ALA A 47 0.86 -2.04 -6.11
C ALA A 47 0.92 -2.75 -4.75
N ILE A 48 1.56 -2.14 -3.75
CA ILE A 48 1.59 -2.67 -2.37
C ILE A 48 0.17 -2.70 -1.81
N SER A 49 -0.60 -1.62 -1.99
CA SER A 49 -1.96 -1.53 -1.44
C SER A 49 -2.89 -2.58 -2.04
N ARG A 50 -2.85 -2.82 -3.35
CA ARG A 50 -3.63 -3.88 -3.99
C ARG A 50 -3.20 -5.27 -3.54
N THR A 51 -1.92 -5.47 -3.29
CA THR A 51 -1.40 -6.76 -2.81
C THR A 51 -1.81 -7.03 -1.37
N VAL A 52 -1.77 -6.03 -0.48
CA VAL A 52 -2.02 -6.22 0.96
C VAL A 52 -3.51 -6.10 1.29
N PHE A 53 -4.21 -5.18 0.64
CA PHE A 53 -5.59 -4.83 0.96
C PHE A 53 -6.61 -5.20 -0.13
N GLY A 54 -6.15 -5.62 -1.32
CA GLY A 54 -7.03 -5.94 -2.45
C GLY A 54 -7.64 -4.73 -3.16
N SER A 55 -7.35 -3.51 -2.70
CA SER A 55 -7.89 -2.25 -3.24
C SER A 55 -6.78 -1.27 -3.58
N LYS A 56 -7.12 -0.22 -4.34
CA LYS A 56 -6.17 0.87 -4.57
C LYS A 56 -5.79 1.56 -3.27
N TYR A 57 -4.65 2.25 -3.26
CA TYR A 57 -4.21 3.00 -2.08
C TYR A 57 -5.24 4.06 -1.64
N GLU A 58 -5.82 4.81 -2.58
CA GLU A 58 -6.82 5.84 -2.27
C GLU A 58 -8.12 5.27 -1.69
N GLU A 59 -8.54 4.11 -2.20
CA GLU A 59 -9.71 3.39 -1.68
C GLU A 59 -9.44 2.85 -0.28
N GLY A 60 -8.26 2.25 -0.06
CA GLY A 60 -7.82 1.80 1.25
C GLY A 60 -7.73 2.95 2.26
N ARG A 61 -7.27 4.13 1.83
CA ARG A 61 -7.25 5.35 2.66
C ARG A 61 -8.66 5.81 3.05
N ARG A 62 -9.62 5.79 2.12
CA ARG A 62 -11.02 6.16 2.41
C ARG A 62 -11.69 5.17 3.36
N ILE A 63 -11.47 3.87 3.15
CA ILE A 63 -11.96 2.81 4.04
C ILE A 63 -11.34 3.00 5.44
N PHE A 64 -10.04 3.29 5.50
CA PHE A 64 -9.34 3.59 6.75
C PHE A 64 -9.93 4.80 7.49
N ASP A 65 -10.14 5.92 6.79
CA ASP A 65 -10.72 7.13 7.37
C ASP A 65 -12.13 6.84 7.91
N LEU A 66 -12.91 6.04 7.18
CA LEU A 66 -14.24 5.62 7.61
C LEU A 66 -14.18 4.72 8.85
N LEU A 67 -13.38 3.66 8.85
CA LEU A 67 -13.22 2.74 9.98
C LEU A 67 -12.72 3.45 11.25
N THR A 68 -11.80 4.40 11.09
CA THR A 68 -11.28 5.23 12.18
C THR A 68 -12.39 6.11 12.77
N ARG A 69 -13.16 6.81 11.92
CA ARG A 69 -14.31 7.63 12.36
C ARG A 69 -15.36 6.78 13.05
N THR A 70 -15.70 5.62 12.52
CA THR A 70 -16.70 4.72 13.11
C THR A 70 -16.24 4.19 14.46
N SER A 71 -14.97 3.81 14.60
CA SER A 71 -14.38 3.37 15.87
C SER A 71 -14.39 4.50 16.90
N GLN A 72 -13.95 5.71 16.52
CA GLN A 72 -14.00 6.88 17.39
C GLN A 72 -15.43 7.22 17.83
N ASN A 73 -16.40 7.13 16.91
CA ASN A 73 -17.80 7.38 17.23
C ASN A 73 -18.38 6.30 18.16
N TYR A 74 -18.02 5.04 17.95
CA TYR A 74 -18.37 3.94 18.85
C TYR A 74 -17.76 4.13 20.25
N PHE A 75 -16.49 4.52 20.35
CA PHE A 75 -15.86 4.78 21.65
C PHE A 75 -16.44 6.02 22.33
N LYS A 76 -16.78 7.07 21.57
CA LYS A 76 -17.48 8.25 22.10
C LYS A 76 -18.87 7.89 22.61
N SER A 77 -19.65 7.10 21.85
CA SER A 77 -20.98 6.67 22.27
C SER A 77 -20.91 5.74 23.48
N GLN A 78 -19.96 4.81 23.52
CA GLN A 78 -19.73 3.95 24.69
C GLN A 78 -19.29 4.75 25.90
N ARG A 79 -18.41 5.74 25.74
CA ARG A 79 -18.00 6.64 26.83
C ARG A 79 -19.18 7.48 27.32
N GLN A 80 -20.08 7.91 26.44
CA GLN A 80 -21.30 8.62 26.79
C GLN A 80 -22.30 7.72 27.51
N ILE A 81 -22.52 6.49 27.05
CA ILE A 81 -23.36 5.50 27.73
C ILE A 81 -22.79 5.22 29.13
N LEU A 82 -21.48 5.06 29.26
CA LEU A 82 -20.80 4.88 30.55
C LEU A 82 -20.77 6.15 31.42
N ALA A 83 -20.98 7.34 30.84
CA ALA A 83 -21.09 8.62 31.57
C ALA A 83 -22.52 8.82 32.07
N ASN A 84 -23.52 8.57 31.23
CA ASN A 84 -24.93 8.60 31.58
C ASN A 84 -25.25 7.52 32.64
N GLN A 85 -24.65 6.33 32.52
CA GLN A 85 -24.71 5.29 33.55
C GLN A 85 -23.93 5.66 34.83
N ARG A 86 -22.99 6.61 34.76
CA ARG A 86 -22.28 7.15 35.93
C ARG A 86 -23.11 8.21 36.64
N GLU A 87 -23.84 9.05 35.91
CA GLU A 87 -24.78 10.01 36.50
C GLU A 87 -25.96 9.28 37.19
N GLU A 88 -26.49 8.19 36.59
CA GLU A 88 -27.49 7.33 37.26
C GLU A 88 -26.92 6.49 38.43
N LYS A 89 -25.60 6.27 38.46
CA LYS A 89 -24.93 5.56 39.55
C LYS A 89 -24.44 6.49 40.63
N ASP A 90 -24.11 7.76 40.38
CA ASP A 90 -23.65 8.72 41.39
C ASP A 90 -24.75 9.03 42.44
N GLU A 91 -26.03 9.02 42.06
CA GLU A 91 -27.15 9.03 43.02
C GLU A 91 -27.21 7.76 43.91
N ARG A 92 -26.63 6.65 43.45
CA ARG A 92 -26.54 5.36 44.17
C ARG A 92 -25.18 5.15 44.86
N TYR A 93 -24.14 5.92 44.50
CA TYR A 93 -22.73 5.69 44.81
C TYR A 93 -22.21 6.49 46.01
N THR A 94 -22.95 7.48 46.53
CA THR A 94 -22.69 8.04 47.87
C THR A 94 -22.78 6.98 48.99
N SER A 95 -23.44 5.83 48.72
CA SER A 95 -23.55 4.70 49.66
C SER A 95 -22.51 3.58 49.46
N GLY A 96 -21.65 3.65 48.44
CA GLY A 96 -20.87 2.50 47.95
C GLY A 96 -19.42 2.83 47.62
N LYS A 97 -18.72 3.59 48.47
CA LYS A 97 -17.25 3.59 48.40
C LYS A 97 -16.74 2.19 48.77
N ILE A 98 -15.95 1.57 47.89
CA ILE A 98 -14.75 0.74 48.16
C ILE A 98 -14.56 -0.26 46.99
N GLN A 99 -13.34 -0.26 46.43
CA GLN A 99 -12.77 -1.23 45.47
C GLN A 99 -13.38 -1.17 44.04
N GLU A 100 -12.63 -1.28 42.94
CA GLU A 100 -11.39 -2.01 42.75
C GLU A 100 -10.64 -1.56 41.48
N HIS A 101 -9.40 -2.01 41.46
CA HIS A 101 -8.29 -1.66 40.60
C HIS A 101 -8.34 -2.37 39.24
N GLY A 102 -7.86 -1.69 38.20
CA GLY A 102 -7.19 -2.30 37.06
C GLY A 102 -8.07 -2.71 35.87
N ASN A 103 -7.70 -2.25 34.67
CA ASN A 103 -8.00 -3.05 33.49
C ASN A 103 -6.76 -3.30 32.65
N LYS A 104 -6.61 -4.57 32.31
CA LYS A 104 -5.48 -5.24 31.69
C LYS A 104 -5.30 -4.78 30.24
N LYS A 105 -4.03 -4.71 29.82
CA LYS A 105 -3.59 -4.68 28.42
C LYS A 105 -4.42 -5.65 27.58
N PHE A 106 -5.33 -5.12 26.78
CA PHE A 106 -5.85 -5.83 25.61
C PHE A 106 -4.79 -5.68 24.51
N GLY A 107 -4.49 -6.75 23.76
CA GLY A 107 -3.38 -6.85 22.81
C GLY A 107 -3.32 -5.74 21.74
N MET A 108 -2.23 -5.75 20.94
CA MET A 108 -1.86 -4.73 19.94
C MET A 108 -3.09 -4.01 19.37
N SER A 109 -3.19 -2.70 19.62
CA SER A 109 -4.34 -1.90 19.19
C SER A 109 -4.47 -1.98 17.66
N ILE A 110 -5.70 -1.96 17.14
CA ILE A 110 -5.93 -1.79 15.70
C ILE A 110 -5.17 -0.56 15.18
N ASP A 111 -5.04 0.48 16.00
CA ASP A 111 -4.23 1.66 15.66
C ASP A 111 -2.74 1.32 15.48
N GLU A 112 -2.16 0.50 16.36
CA GLU A 112 -0.76 0.05 16.26
C GLU A 112 -0.56 -0.86 15.03
N PHE A 113 -1.48 -1.80 14.78
CA PHE A 113 -1.44 -2.64 13.57
C PHE A 113 -1.55 -1.79 12.28
N MET A 114 -2.37 -0.73 12.31
CA MET A 114 -2.53 0.18 11.17
C MET A 114 -1.33 1.12 10.99
N GLU A 115 -0.68 1.56 12.08
CA GLU A 115 0.58 2.30 12.02
C GLU A 115 1.69 1.44 11.43
N GLU A 116 1.79 0.17 11.82
CA GLU A 116 2.71 -0.78 11.21
C GLU A 116 2.42 -0.99 9.71
N CYS A 117 1.15 -1.12 9.32
CA CYS A 117 0.77 -1.23 7.91
C CYS A 117 1.10 0.03 7.08
N LYS A 118 0.92 1.23 7.66
CA LYS A 118 1.30 2.50 7.03
C LYS A 118 2.81 2.65 6.93
N LEU A 119 3.52 2.29 8.00
CA LEU A 119 4.98 2.34 8.05
C LEU A 119 5.58 1.38 7.03
N PHE A 120 5.04 0.17 6.92
CA PHE A 120 5.45 -0.81 5.91
C PHE A 120 5.17 -0.32 4.49
N ASN A 121 3.97 0.22 4.22
CA ASN A 121 3.65 0.78 2.91
C ASN A 121 4.56 1.97 2.56
N PHE A 122 4.79 2.88 3.50
CA PHE A 122 5.64 4.04 3.32
C PHE A 122 7.12 3.68 3.13
N ALA A 123 7.64 2.75 3.93
CA ALA A 123 9.00 2.26 3.81
C ALA A 123 9.19 1.49 2.50
N GLY A 124 8.28 0.58 2.17
CA GLY A 124 8.30 -0.22 0.94
C GLY A 124 8.17 0.62 -0.33
N GLN A 125 7.27 1.61 -0.32
CA GLN A 125 7.10 2.56 -1.42
C GLN A 125 8.39 3.36 -1.66
N LYS A 126 8.96 3.96 -0.60
CA LYS A 126 10.14 4.82 -0.74
C LYS A 126 11.34 4.07 -1.29
N THR A 127 11.67 2.91 -0.74
CA THR A 127 12.83 2.12 -1.18
C THR A 127 12.64 1.59 -2.59
N THR A 128 11.46 1.02 -2.90
CA THR A 128 11.16 0.46 -4.23
C THR A 128 11.13 1.55 -5.30
N SER A 129 10.53 2.70 -5.02
CA SER A 129 10.50 3.82 -5.97
C SER A 129 11.90 4.35 -6.26
N SER A 130 12.74 4.53 -5.23
CA SER A 130 14.14 4.93 -5.42
C SER A 130 14.93 3.91 -6.25
N LEU A 131 14.75 2.61 -5.99
CA LEU A 131 15.39 1.56 -6.80
C LEU A 131 14.96 1.64 -8.26
N LEU A 132 13.66 1.80 -8.54
CA LEU A 132 13.15 1.93 -9.91
C LEU A 132 13.70 3.18 -10.62
N VAL A 133 13.82 4.31 -9.93
CA VAL A 133 14.46 5.52 -10.48
C VAL A 133 15.91 5.22 -10.86
N TRP A 134 16.69 4.63 -9.96
CA TRP A 134 18.09 4.29 -10.24
C TRP A 134 18.23 3.26 -11.36
N SER A 135 17.36 2.24 -11.42
CA SER A 135 17.31 1.28 -12.53
C SER A 135 17.02 1.97 -13.85
N MET A 136 16.05 2.90 -13.92
CA MET A 136 15.77 3.66 -15.14
C MET A 136 16.96 4.52 -15.58
N ILE A 137 17.68 5.15 -14.64
CA ILE A 137 18.88 5.95 -14.93
C ILE A 137 20.03 5.08 -15.44
N LEU A 138 20.25 3.90 -14.84
CA LEU A 138 21.31 2.99 -15.28
C LEU A 138 21.00 2.41 -16.66
N LEU A 139 19.76 1.97 -16.89
CA LEU A 139 19.30 1.44 -18.18
C LEU A 139 19.32 2.50 -19.29
N SER A 140 19.07 3.77 -18.99
CA SER A 140 19.14 4.84 -19.99
C SER A 140 20.57 5.14 -20.45
N LYS A 141 21.56 4.90 -19.58
CA LYS A 141 22.99 5.05 -19.89
C LYS A 141 23.59 3.84 -20.61
N GLN A 142 22.93 2.68 -20.57
CA GLN A 142 23.43 1.42 -21.11
C GLN A 142 22.49 0.87 -22.18
N SER A 143 22.54 1.50 -23.37
CA SER A 143 21.67 1.19 -24.52
C SER A 143 21.69 -0.29 -24.92
N ASP A 144 22.84 -0.95 -24.85
CA ASP A 144 23.00 -2.37 -25.18
C ASP A 144 22.27 -3.28 -24.19
N TRP A 145 22.33 -2.98 -22.89
CA TRP A 145 21.63 -3.76 -21.86
C TRP A 145 20.13 -3.57 -22.01
N GLN A 146 19.69 -2.32 -22.17
CA GLN A 146 18.29 -2.01 -22.41
C GLN A 146 17.72 -2.70 -23.67
N ALA A 147 18.52 -2.83 -24.74
CA ALA A 147 18.13 -3.55 -25.95
C ALA A 147 18.02 -5.06 -25.73
N ARG A 148 18.96 -5.66 -24.99
CA ARG A 148 18.95 -7.09 -24.63
C ARG A 148 17.76 -7.42 -23.72
N ASP A 149 17.50 -6.59 -22.73
CA ASP A 149 16.37 -6.74 -21.81
C ASP A 149 15.04 -6.66 -22.57
N ARG A 150 14.88 -5.66 -23.45
CA ARG A 150 13.68 -5.56 -24.31
C ARG A 150 13.48 -6.80 -25.16
N LYS A 151 14.56 -7.33 -25.75
CA LYS A 151 14.49 -8.54 -26.58
C LYS A 151 14.11 -9.77 -25.75
N GLU A 152 14.64 -9.91 -24.55
CA GLU A 152 14.29 -11.01 -23.65
C GLU A 152 12.83 -10.93 -23.20
N VAL A 153 12.37 -9.75 -22.77
CA VAL A 153 10.98 -9.53 -22.35
C VAL A 153 10.01 -9.84 -23.49
N LEU A 154 10.27 -9.34 -24.70
CA LEU A 154 9.45 -9.65 -25.88
C LEU A 154 9.45 -11.14 -26.20
N ARG A 155 10.57 -11.83 -26.05
CA ARG A 155 10.64 -13.28 -26.28
C ARG A 155 9.84 -14.09 -25.25
N VAL A 156 9.86 -13.69 -23.99
CA VAL A 156 9.24 -14.45 -22.89
C VAL A 156 7.75 -14.13 -22.75
N PHE A 157 7.37 -12.87 -22.89
CA PHE A 157 6.01 -12.40 -22.65
C PHE A 157 5.23 -12.16 -23.94
N ASP A 158 5.91 -11.88 -25.05
CA ASP A 158 5.32 -11.40 -26.31
C ASP A 158 4.45 -10.15 -26.03
N ASN A 159 3.12 -10.30 -25.96
CA ASN A 159 2.17 -9.26 -25.52
C ASN A 159 1.25 -9.72 -24.38
N ASN A 160 1.61 -10.80 -23.68
CA ASN A 160 0.80 -11.36 -22.60
C ASN A 160 1.06 -10.66 -21.27
N ILE A 161 0.06 -10.69 -20.40
CA ILE A 161 0.16 -10.20 -19.02
C ILE A 161 1.27 -10.98 -18.29
N PRO A 162 2.16 -10.30 -17.54
CA PRO A 162 3.19 -10.97 -16.76
C PRO A 162 2.59 -11.92 -15.70
N ASP A 163 3.21 -13.07 -15.54
CA ASP A 163 2.86 -14.07 -14.53
C ASP A 163 4.11 -14.54 -13.77
N ASN A 164 3.94 -15.00 -12.54
CA ASN A 164 5.01 -15.42 -11.64
C ASN A 164 5.93 -16.48 -12.28
N ASP A 165 5.36 -17.47 -12.95
CA ASP A 165 6.13 -18.55 -13.57
C ASP A 165 6.99 -18.04 -14.74
N LYS A 166 6.47 -17.07 -15.50
CA LYS A 166 7.17 -16.46 -16.63
C LYS A 166 8.25 -15.46 -16.18
N LEU A 167 8.07 -14.79 -15.05
CA LEU A 167 9.10 -13.90 -14.48
C LEU A 167 10.38 -14.66 -14.15
N ASN A 168 10.27 -15.91 -13.69
CA ASN A 168 11.43 -16.76 -13.40
C ASN A 168 12.24 -17.13 -14.65
N LEU A 169 11.73 -16.87 -15.86
CA LEU A 169 12.40 -17.15 -17.12
C LEU A 169 13.26 -15.98 -17.64
N LEU A 170 13.16 -14.80 -17.00
CA LEU A 170 14.00 -13.64 -17.32
C LEU A 170 15.39 -13.83 -16.70
N LYS A 171 16.36 -14.23 -17.51
CA LYS A 171 17.71 -14.54 -17.06
C LYS A 171 18.64 -13.34 -17.15
N VAL A 172 18.45 -12.47 -18.15
CA VAL A 172 19.29 -11.28 -18.38
C VAL A 172 18.84 -10.14 -17.48
N VAL A 173 17.54 -9.96 -17.28
CA VAL A 173 17.01 -8.95 -16.35
C VAL A 173 17.42 -9.22 -14.89
N ARG A 174 17.82 -10.46 -14.56
CA ARG A 174 18.22 -10.89 -13.21
C ARG A 174 19.73 -11.04 -13.01
N SER A 175 20.54 -10.90 -14.08
CA SER A 175 22.00 -11.09 -14.06
C SER A 175 22.73 -9.79 -13.78
#